data_AF-A0A348WHN7-F1
#
_entry.id   AF-A0A348WHN7-F1
#
_cell.length_a   1.000
_cell.length_b   1.000
_cell.length_c   1.000
_cell.angle_alpha   90.00
_cell.angle_beta   90.00
_cell.angle_gamma   90.00
#
_symmetry.space_group_name_H-M   'P 1'
#
loop_
_entity.id
_entity.type
_entity.pdbx_description
1 polymer ?
#
loop_
_entity_poly.entity_id
_entity_poly.type
_entity_poly.pdbx_seq_one_letter_code
_entity_poly.pdbx_strand_id
1 'polypeptide(L)'
;REAHGPLFERSLGLLEMIGEAELWPLAYLHWEMALLDELGFGLDLSTCAVLGREANDLSYVSPRTGRAVSRKGAGEWADRLLPLPNCLLEIAPAPAEDLLQGFAVTGHFLSQHLAGEMQGKPLPDARQRLIDLVARQAADPSAGRGSDPQAS
;
A
#
# COMPACT_ATOMS: atom_id res chain seq x y z
N ARG A 1 -21.87 14.83 7.99
CA ARG A 1 -21.11 13.61 8.33
C ARG A 1 -21.76 12.49 7.53
N GLU A 2 -21.10 12.06 6.46
CA GLU A 2 -21.55 10.91 5.68
C GLU A 2 -21.19 9.61 6.42
N ALA A 3 -22.02 8.58 6.28
CA ALA A 3 -21.76 7.29 6.91
C ALA A 3 -20.85 6.48 5.98
N HIS A 4 -19.55 6.47 6.25
CA HIS A 4 -18.58 5.62 5.54
C HIS A 4 -18.64 4.19 6.07
N GLY A 5 -19.77 3.52 5.84
CA GLY A 5 -20.02 2.15 6.30
C GLY A 5 -18.90 1.17 5.88
N PRO A 6 -18.52 1.12 4.59
CA PRO A 6 -17.48 0.20 4.15
C PRO A 6 -16.10 0.49 4.76
N LEU A 7 -15.69 1.76 4.88
CA LEU A 7 -14.45 2.12 5.55
C LEU A 7 -14.46 1.76 7.04
N PHE A 8 -15.60 1.95 7.70
CA PHE A 8 -15.76 1.60 9.11
C PHE A 8 -15.58 0.09 9.34
N GLU A 9 -16.24 -0.75 8.54
CA GLU A 9 -16.09 -2.22 8.62
C GLU A 9 -14.64 -2.65 8.35
N ARG A 10 -13.99 -2.06 7.33
CA ARG A 10 -12.56 -2.31 7.05
C ARG A 10 -11.64 -1.89 8.20
N SER A 11 -11.99 -0.79 8.88
CA SER A 11 -11.23 -0.31 10.03
C SER A 11 -11.39 -1.25 11.24
N LEU A 12 -12.59 -1.79 11.47
CA LEU A 12 -12.81 -2.81 12.50
C LEU A 12 -11.99 -4.07 12.22
N GLY A 13 -12.06 -4.62 11.00
CA GLY A 13 -11.27 -5.80 10.62
C GLY A 13 -9.75 -5.58 10.77
N LEU A 14 -9.25 -4.39 10.43
CA LEU A 14 -7.86 -4.02 10.67
C LEU A 14 -7.50 -4.01 12.16
N LEU A 15 -8.38 -3.46 13.01
CA LEU A 15 -8.15 -3.40 14.46
C LEU A 15 -8.22 -4.79 15.12
N GLU A 16 -9.05 -5.68 14.61
CA GLU A 16 -9.11 -7.09 15.05
C GLU A 16 -7.79 -7.82 14.77
N MET A 17 -7.10 -7.47 13.68
CA MET A 17 -5.81 -8.06 13.30
C MET A 17 -4.60 -7.48 14.06
N ILE A 18 -4.78 -6.57 15.04
CA ILE A 18 -3.65 -5.85 15.68
C ILE A 18 -2.65 -6.77 16.41
N GLY A 19 -3.04 -8.00 16.74
CA GLY A 19 -2.17 -9.03 17.32
C GLY A 19 -1.34 -9.82 16.29
N GLU A 20 -1.72 -9.78 15.01
CA GLU A 20 -1.12 -10.57 13.93
C GLU A 20 0.07 -9.82 13.31
N ALA A 21 1.18 -9.72 14.04
CA ALA A 21 2.31 -8.85 13.70
C ALA A 21 2.86 -9.04 12.27
N GLU A 22 2.82 -10.26 11.73
CA GLU A 22 3.30 -10.56 10.37
C GLU A 22 2.34 -10.09 9.27
N LEU A 23 1.03 -10.15 9.53
CA LEU A 23 -0.01 -9.83 8.55
C LEU A 23 -0.49 -8.38 8.65
N TRP A 24 -0.35 -7.78 9.83
CA TRP A 24 -0.86 -6.44 10.11
C TRP A 24 -0.33 -5.36 9.14
N PRO A 25 0.97 -5.32 8.76
CA PRO A 25 1.45 -4.32 7.81
C PRO A 25 0.77 -4.41 6.44
N LEU A 26 0.54 -5.62 5.93
CA LEU A 26 -0.17 -5.83 4.68
C LEU A 26 -1.65 -5.40 4.81
N ALA A 27 -2.30 -5.78 5.91
CA ALA A 27 -3.68 -5.37 6.18
C ALA A 27 -3.83 -3.85 6.24
N TYR A 28 -2.88 -3.17 6.91
CA TYR A 28 -2.84 -1.71 7.00
C TYR A 28 -2.64 -1.07 5.63
N LEU A 29 -1.74 -1.61 4.79
CA LEU A 29 -1.53 -1.13 3.42
C LEU A 29 -2.82 -1.22 2.58
N HIS A 30 -3.53 -2.35 2.62
CA HIS A 30 -4.81 -2.52 1.91
C HIS A 30 -5.92 -1.63 2.49
N TRP A 31 -5.88 -1.34 3.79
CA TRP A 31 -6.74 -0.34 4.39
C TRP A 31 -6.45 1.09 3.88
N GLU A 32 -5.18 1.46 3.68
CA GLU A 32 -4.83 2.75 3.04
C GLU A 32 -5.37 2.84 1.61
N MET A 33 -5.34 1.74 0.84
CA MET A 33 -5.95 1.69 -0.49
C MET A 33 -7.47 1.89 -0.44
N ALA A 34 -8.14 1.25 0.52
CA ALA A 34 -9.58 1.43 0.70
C ALA A 34 -9.92 2.86 1.16
N LEU A 35 -9.07 3.47 1.99
CA LEU A 35 -9.21 4.87 2.38
C LEU A 35 -9.10 5.79 1.15
N LEU A 36 -8.12 5.55 0.27
CA LEU A 36 -7.99 6.31 -0.98
C LEU A 36 -9.25 6.18 -1.86
N ASP A 37 -9.80 4.98 -1.98
CA ASP A 37 -11.02 4.71 -2.74
C ASP A 37 -12.23 5.46 -2.18
N GLU A 38 -12.45 5.41 -0.87
CA GLU A 38 -13.52 6.11 -0.17
C GLU A 38 -13.41 7.65 -0.27
N LEU A 39 -12.19 8.17 -0.42
CA LEU A 39 -11.94 9.60 -0.65
C LEU A 39 -12.10 9.99 -2.14
N GLY A 40 -12.37 9.04 -3.04
CA GLY A 40 -12.49 9.27 -4.49
C GLY A 40 -11.16 9.34 -5.23
N PHE A 41 -10.07 8.85 -4.63
CA PHE A 41 -8.71 8.82 -5.17
C PHE A 41 -8.17 7.39 -5.31
N GLY A 42 -9.06 6.41 -5.44
CA GLY A 42 -8.73 5.00 -5.60
C GLY A 42 -7.79 4.72 -6.77
N LEU A 43 -6.96 3.69 -6.63
CA LEU A 43 -6.03 3.25 -7.66
C LEU A 43 -6.74 2.29 -8.63
N ASP A 44 -6.63 2.54 -9.94
CA ASP A 44 -7.09 1.60 -10.97
C ASP A 44 -5.93 0.72 -11.42
N LEU A 45 -5.79 -0.41 -10.73
CA LEU A 45 -4.72 -1.39 -10.96
C LEU A 45 -5.19 -2.59 -11.81
N SER A 46 -6.36 -2.49 -12.45
CA SER A 46 -7.00 -3.62 -13.14
C SER A 46 -6.45 -3.90 -14.53
N THR A 47 -5.92 -2.87 -15.20
CA THR A 47 -5.44 -2.97 -16.59
C THR A 47 -4.45 -1.85 -16.91
N CYS A 48 -3.64 -2.04 -17.96
CA CYS A 48 -2.68 -1.03 -18.37
C CYS A 48 -3.39 0.21 -18.93
N ALA A 49 -3.04 1.40 -18.46
CA ALA A 49 -3.60 2.65 -18.95
C ALA A 49 -3.28 2.96 -20.42
N VAL A 50 -2.21 2.38 -20.98
CA VAL A 50 -1.72 2.67 -22.34
C VAL A 50 -2.14 1.59 -23.33
N LEU A 51 -1.95 0.31 -22.96
CA LEU A 51 -2.20 -0.84 -23.82
C LEU A 51 -3.50 -1.59 -23.49
N GLY A 52 -4.20 -1.19 -22.43
CA GLY A 52 -5.42 -1.88 -21.99
C GLY A 52 -5.18 -3.36 -21.67
N ARG A 53 -6.17 -4.19 -22.02
CA ARG A 53 -6.18 -5.64 -21.78
C ARG A 53 -5.17 -6.42 -22.64
N GLU A 54 -4.58 -5.78 -23.65
CA GLU A 54 -3.56 -6.40 -24.51
C GLU A 54 -2.17 -6.38 -23.86
N ALA A 55 -2.00 -5.68 -22.73
CA ALA A 55 -0.77 -5.75 -21.94
C ALA A 55 -0.57 -7.15 -21.34
N ASN A 56 0.68 -7.61 -21.34
CA ASN A 56 1.07 -8.88 -20.73
C ASN A 56 1.56 -8.73 -19.29
N ASP A 57 1.71 -7.50 -18.79
CA ASP A 57 2.14 -7.20 -17.43
C ASP A 57 1.55 -5.87 -16.93
N LEU A 58 1.60 -5.69 -15.61
CA LEU A 58 1.45 -4.41 -14.94
C LEU A 58 2.70 -4.26 -14.06
N SER A 59 3.42 -3.15 -14.17
CA SER A 59 4.72 -3.00 -13.49
C SER A 59 4.92 -1.64 -12.83
N TYR A 60 4.07 -0.68 -13.18
CA TYR A 60 4.18 0.68 -12.71
C TYR A 60 2.82 1.29 -12.38
N VAL A 61 2.82 2.36 -11.61
CA VAL A 61 1.67 3.21 -11.31
C VAL A 61 1.98 4.64 -11.76
N SER A 62 1.05 5.23 -12.51
CA SER A 62 1.12 6.65 -12.88
C SER A 62 0.93 7.53 -11.64
N PRO A 63 1.92 8.33 -11.20
CA PRO A 63 1.78 9.19 -10.01
C PRO A 63 0.74 10.29 -10.22
N ARG A 64 0.37 10.57 -11.48
CA ARG A 64 -0.64 11.57 -11.82
C ARG A 64 -2.08 11.02 -11.73
N THR A 65 -2.28 9.74 -12.02
CA THR A 65 -3.62 9.18 -12.25
C THR A 65 -3.95 7.95 -11.43
N GLY A 66 -2.98 7.39 -10.68
CA GLY A 66 -3.19 6.15 -9.92
C GLY A 66 -3.47 4.91 -10.78
N ARG A 67 -3.21 4.98 -12.10
CA ARG A 67 -3.49 3.88 -13.03
C ARG A 67 -2.27 3.01 -13.24
N ALA A 68 -2.47 1.70 -13.35
CA ALA A 68 -1.40 0.76 -13.68
C ALA A 68 -0.88 0.95 -15.10
N VAL A 69 0.41 0.70 -15.30
CA VAL A 69 1.11 0.81 -16.58
C VAL A 69 2.03 -0.40 -16.75
N SER A 70 2.01 -1.01 -17.93
CA SER A 70 2.87 -2.13 -18.33
C SER A 70 4.28 -1.64 -18.66
N ARG A 71 5.28 -2.54 -18.70
CA ARG A 71 6.64 -2.12 -19.11
C ARG A 71 6.66 -1.55 -20.52
N LYS A 72 5.96 -2.21 -21.45
CA LYS A 72 5.84 -1.75 -22.83
C LYS A 72 5.09 -0.42 -22.92
N GLY A 73 4.05 -0.22 -22.11
CA GLY A 73 3.27 1.01 -22.06
C GLY A 73 4.02 2.18 -21.41
N ALA A 74 4.95 1.91 -20.50
CA ALA A 74 5.77 2.92 -19.86
C ALA A 74 6.78 3.53 -20.85
N GLY A 75 7.47 2.69 -21.63
CA GLY A 75 8.45 3.15 -22.62
C GLY A 75 9.49 4.11 -22.01
N GLU A 76 9.64 5.29 -22.62
CA GLU A 76 10.57 6.34 -22.15
C GLU A 76 10.16 6.99 -20.82
N TRP A 77 8.93 6.77 -20.33
CA TRP A 77 8.39 7.38 -19.13
C TRP A 77 8.60 6.53 -17.87
N ALA A 78 9.24 5.36 -17.98
CA ALA A 78 9.37 4.40 -16.89
C ALA A 78 10.06 4.98 -15.65
N ASP A 79 11.01 5.90 -15.82
CA ASP A 79 11.73 6.60 -14.75
C ASP A 79 10.87 7.60 -13.97
N ARG A 80 9.71 8.00 -14.52
CA ARG A 80 8.76 8.92 -13.89
C ARG A 80 7.58 8.22 -13.22
N LEU A 81 7.51 6.90 -13.32
CA LEU A 81 6.42 6.11 -12.75
C LEU A 81 6.84 5.54 -11.39
N LEU A 82 5.84 5.29 -10.54
CA LEU A 82 6.05 4.54 -9.31
C LEU A 82 6.08 3.05 -9.63
N PRO A 83 6.85 2.21 -8.91
CA PRO A 83 6.75 0.76 -9.06
C PRO A 83 5.34 0.27 -8.67
N LEU A 84 4.88 -0.81 -9.31
CA LEU A 84 3.68 -1.55 -8.89
C LEU A 84 4.12 -2.86 -8.20
N PRO A 85 4.26 -2.86 -6.86
CA PRO A 85 4.53 -4.07 -6.09
C PRO A 85 3.32 -5.01 -6.09
N ASN A 86 3.58 -6.31 -5.98
CA ASN A 86 2.53 -7.35 -6.06
C ASN A 86 1.57 -7.29 -4.87
N CYS A 87 2.04 -6.83 -3.70
CA CYS A 87 1.23 -6.65 -2.50
C CYS A 87 0.06 -5.68 -2.69
N LEU A 88 0.05 -4.83 -3.73
CA LEU A 88 -1.10 -3.97 -4.06
C LEU A 88 -2.15 -4.68 -4.91
N LEU A 89 -1.80 -5.80 -5.54
CA LEU A 89 -2.68 -6.59 -6.39
C LEU A 89 -3.28 -7.79 -5.66
N GLU A 90 -2.52 -8.36 -4.70
CA GLU A 90 -2.88 -9.58 -4.00
C GLU A 90 -2.90 -9.39 -2.49
N ILE A 91 -3.82 -10.10 -1.84
CA ILE A 91 -3.88 -10.20 -0.37
C ILE A 91 -3.20 -11.53 0.00
N ALA A 92 -1.87 -11.54 -0.04
CA ALA A 92 -1.03 -12.68 0.31
C ALA A 92 0.24 -12.19 1.04
N PRO A 93 0.88 -13.02 1.87
CA PRO A 93 2.14 -12.64 2.53
C PRO A 93 3.15 -12.09 1.52
N ALA A 94 3.61 -10.87 1.77
CA ALA A 94 4.51 -10.14 0.89
C ALA A 94 5.86 -9.90 1.60
N PRO A 95 6.98 -9.95 0.86
CA PRO A 95 8.26 -9.61 1.44
C PRO A 95 8.28 -8.13 1.84
N ALA A 96 9.09 -7.79 2.85
CA ALA A 96 9.13 -6.45 3.40
C ALA A 96 9.47 -5.37 2.35
N GLU A 97 10.32 -5.68 1.37
CA GLU A 97 10.63 -4.76 0.25
C GLU A 97 9.40 -4.39 -0.58
N ASP A 98 8.51 -5.36 -0.82
CA ASP A 98 7.29 -5.18 -1.60
C ASP A 98 6.28 -4.34 -0.80
N LEU A 99 6.18 -4.56 0.51
CA LEU A 99 5.40 -3.71 1.42
C LEU A 99 5.93 -2.27 1.47
N LEU A 100 7.25 -2.07 1.55
CA LEU A 100 7.86 -0.74 1.57
C LEU A 100 7.57 0.02 0.27
N GLN A 101 7.63 -0.66 -0.87
CA GLN A 101 7.21 -0.07 -2.15
C GLN A 101 5.71 0.27 -2.14
N GLY A 102 4.87 -0.61 -1.58
CA GLY A 102 3.44 -0.37 -1.45
C GLY A 102 3.14 0.89 -0.63
N PHE A 103 3.80 1.05 0.52
CA PHE A 103 3.68 2.24 1.35
C PHE A 103 4.23 3.51 0.68
N ALA A 104 5.23 3.40 -0.19
CA ALA A 104 5.69 4.54 -0.98
C ALA A 104 4.60 4.97 -1.98
N VAL A 105 3.94 4.02 -2.64
CA VAL A 105 2.83 4.31 -3.57
C VAL A 105 1.66 4.95 -2.84
N THR A 106 1.10 4.31 -1.82
CA THR A 106 -0.05 4.88 -1.08
C THR A 106 0.30 6.20 -0.40
N GLY A 107 1.53 6.33 0.10
CA GLY A 107 2.04 7.56 0.71
C GLY A 107 2.05 8.74 -0.27
N HIS A 108 2.48 8.53 -1.51
CA HIS A 108 2.43 9.55 -2.57
C HIS A 108 1.01 10.10 -2.75
N PHE A 109 0.02 9.23 -2.91
CA PHE A 109 -1.37 9.66 -3.12
C PHE A 109 -2.00 10.27 -1.87
N LEU A 110 -1.80 9.68 -0.69
CA LEU A 110 -2.30 10.22 0.56
C LEU A 110 -1.74 11.64 0.80
N SER A 111 -0.44 11.83 0.63
CA SER A 111 0.18 13.15 0.76
C SER A 111 -0.35 14.15 -0.26
N GLN A 112 -0.47 13.74 -1.53
CA GLN A 112 -0.96 14.62 -2.59
C GLN A 112 -2.41 15.08 -2.35
N HIS A 113 -3.29 14.16 -1.93
CA HIS A 113 -4.72 14.41 -1.84
C HIS A 113 -5.16 14.96 -0.48
N LEU A 114 -4.44 14.64 0.61
CA LEU A 114 -4.75 15.14 1.94
C LEU A 114 -4.02 16.45 2.28
N ALA A 115 -3.04 16.90 1.48
CA ALA A 115 -2.26 18.10 1.79
C ALA A 115 -3.13 19.36 2.06
N GLY A 116 -4.21 19.54 1.30
CA GLY A 116 -5.15 20.65 1.47
C GLY A 116 -5.93 20.56 2.79
N GLU A 117 -6.48 19.39 3.09
CA GLU A 117 -7.27 19.13 4.30
C GLU A 117 -6.40 19.14 5.57
N MET A 118 -5.14 18.70 5.45
CA MET A 118 -4.19 18.62 6.55
C MET A 118 -3.48 19.95 6.82
N GLN A 119 -3.81 21.03 6.11
CA GLN A 119 -3.20 22.36 6.26
C GLN A 119 -1.66 22.30 6.16
N GLY A 120 -1.15 21.47 5.25
CA GLY A 120 0.28 21.25 5.08
C GLY A 120 0.97 20.40 6.16
N LYS A 121 0.22 19.80 7.08
CA LYS A 121 0.78 18.82 8.03
C LYS A 121 1.17 17.52 7.30
N PRO A 122 2.25 16.86 7.71
CA PRO A 122 2.63 15.56 7.16
C PRO A 122 1.61 14.48 7.56
N LEU A 123 1.67 13.33 6.87
CA LEU A 123 0.92 12.14 7.27
C LEU A 123 1.24 11.75 8.73
N PRO A 124 0.33 11.05 9.43
CA PRO A 124 0.51 10.73 10.85
C PRO A 124 1.82 9.98 11.15
N ASP A 125 2.55 10.39 12.20
CA ASP A 125 3.81 9.75 12.62
C ASP A 125 3.67 8.24 12.91
N ALA A 126 2.46 7.79 13.27
CA ALA A 126 2.16 6.37 13.48
C ALA A 126 2.42 5.53 12.22
N ARG A 127 2.09 6.08 11.05
CA ARG A 127 2.38 5.47 9.74
C ARG A 127 3.88 5.31 9.54
N GLN A 128 4.65 6.36 9.83
CA GLN A 128 6.10 6.30 9.67
C GLN A 128 6.74 5.27 10.60
N ARG A 129 6.27 5.19 11.86
CA ARG A 129 6.76 4.17 12.82
C ARG A 129 6.53 2.73 12.34
N LEU A 130 5.40 2.46 11.67
CA LEU A 130 5.14 1.17 11.04
C LEU A 130 6.14 0.90 9.92
N ILE A 131 6.32 1.85 9.01
CA ILE A 131 7.24 1.71 7.88
C ILE A 131 8.66 1.43 8.37
N ASP A 132 9.10 2.15 9.42
CA ASP A 132 10.41 1.95 10.05
C ASP A 132 10.53 0.55 10.68
N LEU A 133 9.44 0.00 11.25
CA LEU A 133 9.41 -1.36 11.78
C LEU A 133 9.61 -2.39 10.66
N VAL A 134 8.86 -2.26 9.56
CA VAL A 134 8.94 -3.14 8.39
C VAL A 134 10.34 -3.08 7.78
N ALA A 135 10.92 -1.88 7.67
CA ALA A 135 12.29 -1.69 7.18
C ALA A 135 13.34 -2.36 8.07
N ARG A 136 13.19 -2.29 9.40
CA ARG A 136 14.08 -2.99 10.33
C ARG A 136 13.98 -4.50 10.20
N GLN A 137 12.77 -5.05 10.05
CA GLN A 137 12.57 -6.48 9.84
C GLN A 137 13.17 -6.96 8.51
N ALA A 138 13.12 -6.13 7.47
CA ALA A 138 13.79 -6.40 6.20
C ALA A 138 15.32 -6.50 6.36
N ALA A 139 15.91 -5.64 7.20
CA ALA A 139 17.34 -5.59 7.47
C ALA A 139 17.81 -6.71 8.43
N ASP A 140 16.93 -7.19 9.31
CA ASP A 140 17.21 -8.29 10.24
C ASP A 140 16.09 -9.37 10.21
N PRO A 141 16.12 -10.28 9.21
CA PRO A 141 15.15 -11.36 9.10
C PRO A 141 15.28 -12.42 10.21
N SER A 142 16.28 -12.31 11.10
CA SER A 142 16.48 -13.24 12.22
C SER A 142 15.73 -12.83 13.49
N ALA A 143 15.38 -11.54 13.63
CA ALA A 143 14.71 -10.98 14.80
C ALA A 143 13.18 -11.16 14.81
N GLY A 144 12.57 -11.53 13.68
CA GLY A 144 11.11 -11.73 13.55
C GLY A 144 10.58 -13.07 14.06
N ARG A 145 11.46 -14.04 14.36
CA ARG A 145 11.08 -15.32 14.98
C ARG A 145 10.90 -15.15 16.50
N GLY A 146 9.89 -14.37 16.89
CA GLY A 146 9.46 -14.26 18.27
C GLY A 146 8.80 -15.54 18.76
N SER A 147 9.60 -16.43 19.36
CA SER A 147 9.25 -17.32 20.48
C SER A 147 7.83 -17.90 20.52
N ASP A 148 7.69 -19.15 20.06
CA ASP A 148 6.64 -20.08 20.53
C ASP A 148 6.81 -20.30 22.05
N PRO A 149 5.83 -19.94 22.91
CA PRO A 149 5.81 -20.39 24.28
C PRO A 149 4.88 -21.59 24.40
N GLN A 150 5.26 -22.73 23.85
CA GLN A 150 4.60 -24.01 24.15
C GLN A 150 5.58 -25.19 24.05
N ALA A 151 6.44 -25.29 25.07
CA ALA A 151 7.08 -26.53 25.46
C ALA A 151 6.94 -26.69 26.97
N SER A 152 5.85 -27.32 27.42
CA SER A 152 5.71 -28.11 28.65
C SER A 152 4.36 -28.79 28.67
#